data_AF-A0AAD6T4T7-F1
#
_entry.id   AF-A0AAD6T4T7-F1
#
_cell.length_a   1.000
_cell.length_b   1.000
_cell.length_c   1.000
_cell.angle_alpha   90.00
_cell.angle_beta   90.00
_cell.angle_gamma   90.00
#
_symmetry.space_group_name_H-M   'P 1'
#
loop_
_entity.id
_entity.type
_entity.pdbx_description
1 polymer ?
#
loop_
_entity_poly.entity_id
_entity_poly.type
_entity_poly.pdbx_seq_one_letter_code
_entity_poly.pdbx_strand_id
1 'polypeptide(L)' 'MVCQQQDELIETIYPGIDGPTPPPEYFLKHMILAARNADVSGLNETVLSRMMGEQKTFFSADKII' A
#
# COMPACT_ATOMS: atom_id res chain seq x y z
N MET A 1 -0.72 11.57 18.51
CA MET A 1 0.42 10.89 17.87
C MET A 1 0.81 11.69 16.65
N VAL A 2 2.10 11.94 16.43
CA VAL A 2 2.59 12.73 15.29
C VAL A 2 3.66 11.90 14.60
N CYS A 3 3.49 11.63 13.31
CA CYS A 3 4.51 11.02 12.45
C CYS A 3 5.28 12.14 11.77
N GLN A 4 6.61 12.08 11.82
CA GLN A 4 7.49 13.07 11.17
C GLN A 4 7.93 12.61 9.79
N GLN A 5 7.92 11.30 9.55
CA GLN A 5 8.37 10.66 8.32
C GLN A 5 7.31 9.72 7.77
N GLN A 6 7.35 9.48 6.45
CA GLN A 6 6.41 8.59 5.77
C GLN A 6 6.44 7.17 6.36
N ASP A 7 7.62 6.66 6.69
CA ASP A 7 7.78 5.32 7.24
C ASP A 7 7.09 5.16 8.58
N GLU A 8 7.14 6.18 9.44
CA GLU A 8 6.44 6.18 10.72
C GLU A 8 4.92 6.16 10.54
N LEU A 9 4.41 6.84 9.51
CA LEU A 9 2.99 6.80 9.17
C LEU A 9 2.57 5.41 8.67
N ILE A 10 3.37 4.80 7.79
CA ILE A 10 3.12 3.45 7.27
C ILE A 10 3.10 2.44 8.41
N GLU A 11 4.10 2.44 9.30
CA GLU A 11 4.15 1.49 10.43
C GLU A 11 3.01 1.70 11.43
N THR A 12 2.53 2.94 11.58
CA THR A 12 1.38 3.20 12.44
C THR A 12 0.09 2.62 11.86
N ILE A 13 -0.14 2.83 10.56
CA ILE A 13 -1.40 2.45 9.91
C ILE A 13 -1.39 0.97 9.49
N TYR A 14 -0.24 0.42 9.13
CA TYR A 14 -0.06 -0.96 8.70
C TYR A 14 1.00 -1.67 9.56
N PRO A 15 0.77 -1.85 10.87
CA PRO A 15 1.76 -2.46 11.76
C PRO A 15 2.12 -3.88 11.30
N GLY A 16 3.42 -4.11 11.07
CA GLY A 16 3.95 -5.44 10.70
C GLY A 16 3.67 -5.84 9.25
N ILE A 17 3.53 -4.89 8.33
CA ILE A 17 3.25 -5.15 6.91
C ILE A 17 4.33 -6.00 6.22
N ASP A 18 5.55 -5.97 6.75
CA ASP A 18 6.72 -6.75 6.30
C ASP A 18 6.62 -8.25 6.64
N GLY A 19 5.62 -8.63 7.43
CA GLY A 19 5.38 -9.99 7.88
C GLY A 19 4.45 -10.79 6.96
N PRO A 20 3.89 -11.91 7.46
CA PRO A 20 2.91 -12.69 6.72
C PRO A 20 1.74 -11.81 6.25
N THR A 21 1.34 -11.95 4.99
CA THR A 21 0.27 -11.14 4.40
C THR A 21 -1.01 -11.25 5.26
N PRO A 22 -1.55 -10.12 5.76
CA PRO A 22 -2.75 -10.15 6.58
C PRO A 22 -3.98 -10.49 5.72
N PRO A 23 -5.10 -10.91 6.34
CA PRO A 23 -6.32 -11.21 5.61
C PRO A 23 -6.89 -9.94 4.93
N PRO A 24 -7.62 -10.04 3.81
CA PRO A 24 -8.09 -8.88 3.05
C PRO A 24 -8.87 -7.84 3.87
N GLU A 25 -9.63 -8.28 4.88
CA GLU A 25 -10.42 -7.41 5.76
C GLU A 25 -9.57 -6.47 6.61
N TYR A 26 -8.28 -6.80 6.80
CA TYR A 26 -7.31 -5.92 7.46
C TYR A 26 -7.19 -4.59 6.72
N PHE A 27 -7.05 -4.63 5.39
CA PHE A 27 -6.88 -3.42 4.57
C PHE A 27 -8.16 -2.58 4.49
N LEU A 28 -9.34 -3.18 4.71
CA LEU A 28 -10.60 -2.44 4.78
C LEU A 28 -10.66 -1.47 5.98
N LYS A 29 -9.88 -1.73 7.03
CA LYS A 29 -9.86 -0.93 8.27
C LYS A 29 -8.66 0.02 8.38
N HIS A 30 -7.74 -0.03 7.41
CA HIS A 30 -6.50 0.75 7.44
C HIS A 30 -6.28 1.44 6.09
N MET A 31 -6.25 2.76 6.10
CA MET A 31 -6.16 3.56 4.88
C MET A 31 -5.34 4.81 5.11
N ILE A 32 -4.39 5.06 4.20
CA ILE A 32 -3.67 6.33 4.11
C ILE A 32 -4.28 7.11 2.94
N LEU A 33 -4.71 8.34 3.20
CA LEU A 33 -5.24 9.24 2.18
C LEU A 33 -4.19 10.31 1.84
N ALA A 34 -4.06 10.65 0.57
CA ALA A 34 -3.21 11.73 0.10
C ALA A 34 -3.94 12.62 -0.91
N ALA A 35 -3.54 13.89 -0.98
CA ALA A 35 -4.25 14.89 -1.79
C ALA A 35 -4.00 14.75 -3.30
N ARG A 36 -2.87 14.15 -3.71
CA ARG A 36 -2.49 13.99 -5.12
C ARG A 36 -2.32 12.52 -5.46
N ASN A 37 -2.75 12.13 -6.66
CA ASN A 37 -2.58 10.75 -7.14
C ASN A 37 -1.11 10.31 -7.21
N ALA A 38 -0.18 11.25 -7.47
CA ALA A 38 1.25 10.95 -7.45
C ALA A 38 1.72 10.50 -6.05
N ASP A 39 1.23 11.13 -4.99
CA ASP A 39 1.55 10.77 -3.61
C ASP A 39 0.89 9.43 -3.25
N VAL A 40 -0.36 9.20 -3.70
CA VAL A 40 -1.04 7.90 -3.55
C VAL A 40 -0.24 6.78 -4.22
N SER A 41 0.25 7.01 -5.44
CA SER A 41 1.07 6.02 -6.17
C SER A 41 2.35 5.70 -5.40
N GLY A 42 3.11 6.72 -4.98
CA GLY A 42 4.36 6.53 -4.24
C GLY A 42 4.17 5.82 -2.90
N LEU A 43 3.10 6.15 -2.16
CA LEU A 43 2.73 5.45 -0.93
C LEU A 43 2.39 3.98 -1.19
N ASN A 44 1.56 3.71 -2.19
CA ASN A 44 1.18 2.34 -2.54
C ASN A 44 2.39 1.52 -2.97
N GLU A 45 3.27 2.07 -3.79
CA GLU A 45 4.53 1.42 -4.19
C GLU A 45 5.41 1.10 -2.98
N THR A 46 5.55 2.05 -2.05
CA THR A 46 6.33 1.86 -0.82
C THR A 46 5.74 0.74 0.04
N VAL A 47 4.42 0.73 0.27
CA VAL A 47 3.74 -0.30 1.07
C VAL A 47 3.85 -1.67 0.39
N LEU A 48 3.55 -1.76 -0.91
CA LEU A 48 3.64 -3.01 -1.67
C LEU A 48 5.06 -3.58 -1.69
N SER A 49 6.08 -2.73 -1.74
CA SER A 49 7.50 -3.18 -1.73
C SER A 49 7.92 -3.87 -0.42
N ARG A 50 7.20 -3.63 0.67
CA ARG A 50 7.44 -4.27 1.97
C ARG A 50 6.71 -5.59 2.13
N MET A 51 5.58 -5.76 1.45
CA MET A 51 4.76 -6.95 1.57
C MET A 51 5.53 -8.19 1.07
N MET A 52 5.49 -9.26 1.86
CA MET A 52 6.02 -10.55 1.45
C MET A 52 5.17 -11.12 0.30
N GLY A 53 5.80 -11.74 -0.70
CA GLY A 53 5.11 -12.47 -1.77
C GLY A 53 5.69 -12.25 -3.16
N GLU A 54 4.95 -12.71 -4.17
CA GLU A 54 5.31 -12.53 -5.58
C GLU A 54 4.68 -11.26 -6.16
N GLN A 55 5.50 -10.42 -6.80
CA GLN A 55 5.01 -9.32 -7.62
C GLN A 55 4.47 -9.85 -8.96
N LYS A 56 3.25 -9.43 -9.34
CA LYS A 56 2.65 -9.77 -10.63
C LYS A 56 2.16 -8.50 -11.33
N THR A 57 2.45 -8.40 -12.62
CA THR A 57 1.94 -7.32 -13.47
C THR A 57 0.72 -7.83 -14.23
N PHE A 58 -0.39 -7.11 -14.10
CA PHE A 58 -1.62 -7.38 -14.84
C PHE A 58 -1.80 -6.30 -15.90
N PHE A 59 -1.95 -6.71 -17.16
CA PHE A 59 -2.20 -5.78 -18.26
C PHE A 59 -3.69 -5.44 -18.34
N SER A 60 -4.01 -4.17 -18.60
CA SER A 60 -5.40 -3.74 -18.81
C SER A 60 -6.04 -4.53 -19.95
N ALA A 61 -7.32 -4.86 -19.78
CA ALA A 61 -8.12 -5.56 -20.79
C ALA A 61 -8.67 -4.64 -21.89
N ASP A 62 -8.12 -3.44 -22.06
CA ASP A 62 -8.49 -2.49 -23.12
C ASP A 62 -8.09 -3.05 -24.50
N LYS A 63 -8.90 -3.99 -24.99
CA LYS A 63 -8.99 -4.32 -26.41
C LYS A 63 -9.92 -3.29 -27.05
N ILE A 64 -9.37 -2.46 -27.93
CA ILE A 64 -10.16 -1.91 -29.03
C ILE A 64 -10.44 -3.11 -29.95
N ILE A 65 -11.67 -3.63 -29.94
CA ILE A 65 -12.17 -4.52 -31.00
C ILE A 65 -12.70 -3.62 -32.13
#